data_AF-A0A075G9U3-F1
#
_entry.id   AF-A0A075G9U3-F1
#
_cell.length_a   1.000
_cell.length_b   1.000
_cell.length_c   1.000
_cell.angle_alpha   90.00
_cell.angle_beta   90.00
_cell.angle_gamma   90.00
#
_symmetry.space_group_name_H-M   'P 1'
#
loop_
_entity.id
_entity.type
_entity.pdbx_description
1 polymer ?
#
loop_
_entity_poly.entity_id
_entity_poly.type
_entity_poly.pdbx_seq_one_letter_code
_entity_poly.pdbx_strand_id
1 'polypeptide(L)'
;MWKEQRTVDTERNPFGTYAMIPPNIVQVGMLNRLLRDRNPDDEKVQDTCNWIDQWVAWNAEQEVWVRAQQFWDDEFETPVPDLFFLPDGAVSEARKRGKDLD
;
A
#
# COMPACT_ATOMS: atom_id res chain seq x y z
N MET A 1 20.32 -7.81 -25.66
CA MET A 1 19.39 -8.91 -25.31
C MET A 1 19.04 -8.97 -23.83
N TRP A 2 19.88 -9.41 -22.87
CA TRP A 2 19.45 -9.46 -21.44
C TRP A 2 19.17 -8.09 -20.79
N LYS A 3 19.97 -7.07 -21.10
CA LYS A 3 19.75 -5.71 -20.58
C LYS A 3 18.45 -5.08 -21.10
N GLU A 4 18.21 -5.17 -22.40
CA GLU A 4 16.98 -4.65 -23.03
C GLU A 4 15.73 -5.37 -22.52
N GLN A 5 15.82 -6.68 -22.25
CA GLN A 5 14.70 -7.45 -21.70
C GLN A 5 14.37 -7.03 -20.26
N ARG A 6 15.38 -6.79 -19.40
CA ARG A 6 15.16 -6.21 -18.06
C ARG A 6 14.61 -4.78 -18.10
N THR A 7 15.00 -3.99 -19.10
CA THR A 7 14.44 -2.65 -19.31
C THR A 7 12.96 -2.74 -19.65
N VAL A 8 12.58 -3.62 -20.57
CA VAL A 8 11.18 -3.88 -20.93
C VAL A 8 10.38 -4.39 -19.73
N ASP A 9 10.94 -5.28 -18.91
CA ASP A 9 10.28 -5.78 -17.69
C ASP A 9 10.06 -4.65 -16.65
N THR A 10 10.98 -3.69 -16.56
CA THR A 10 10.85 -2.52 -15.67
C THR A 10 9.84 -1.51 -16.22
N GLU A 11 9.85 -1.26 -17.53
CA GLU A 11 8.94 -0.32 -18.20
C GLU A 11 7.49 -0.85 -18.25
N ARG A 12 7.33 -2.17 -18.34
CA ARG A 12 6.04 -2.86 -18.27
C ARG A 12 5.61 -3.20 -16.85
N ASN A 13 6.44 -2.90 -15.85
CA ASN A 13 6.10 -3.12 -14.46
C ASN A 13 4.96 -2.16 -14.08
N PRO A 14 3.71 -2.63 -13.86
CA PRO A 14 2.61 -1.75 -13.44
C PRO A 14 2.89 -1.11 -12.07
N PHE A 15 3.81 -1.67 -11.29
CA PHE A 15 4.27 -1.14 -10.00
C PHE A 15 5.25 0.04 -10.13
N GLY A 16 5.85 0.25 -11.31
CA GLY A 16 6.66 1.43 -11.59
C GLY A 16 5.82 2.62 -12.06
N THR A 17 4.63 2.35 -12.59
CA THR A 17 3.84 3.34 -13.36
C THR A 17 2.50 3.69 -12.71
N TYR A 18 1.82 2.75 -12.02
CA TYR A 18 0.44 2.95 -11.56
C TYR A 18 0.18 2.54 -10.10
N ALA A 19 0.89 1.54 -9.58
CA ALA A 19 0.74 1.08 -8.21
C ALA A 19 1.93 1.49 -7.33
N MET A 20 1.65 1.73 -6.04
CA MET A 20 2.64 2.12 -5.05
C MET A 20 3.37 0.88 -4.52
N ILE A 21 4.69 0.96 -4.37
CA ILE A 21 5.45 -0.10 -3.71
C ILE A 21 5.05 -0.22 -2.22
N PRO A 22 5.01 -1.41 -1.63
CA PRO A 22 4.43 -1.64 -0.30
C PRO A 22 5.01 -0.78 0.84
N PRO A 23 6.33 -0.56 0.95
CA PRO A 23 6.86 0.34 1.98
C PRO A 23 6.37 1.78 1.85
N ASN A 24 6.14 2.26 0.62
CA ASN A 24 5.63 3.61 0.40
C ASN A 24 4.16 3.72 0.84
N ILE A 25 3.36 2.65 0.75
CA ILE A 25 1.97 2.63 1.25
C ILE A 25 1.98 2.93 2.74
N VAL A 26 2.88 2.29 3.49
CA VAL A 26 3.04 2.51 4.94
C VAL A 26 3.47 3.94 5.24
N GLN A 27 4.49 4.45 4.53
CA GLN A 27 4.99 5.80 4.73
C GLN A 27 3.93 6.87 4.43
N VAL A 28 3.24 6.76 3.28
CA VAL A 28 2.20 7.71 2.86
C VAL A 28 1.02 7.66 3.81
N GLY A 29 0.56 6.47 4.22
CA GLY A 29 -0.54 6.33 5.17
C GLY A 29 -0.24 6.98 6.52
N MET A 30 0.95 6.75 7.08
CA MET A 30 1.38 7.40 8.33
C MET A 30 1.45 8.92 8.21
N LEU A 31 2.02 9.42 7.10
CA LEU A 31 2.14 10.86 6.85
C LEU A 31 0.76 11.52 6.62
N ASN A 32 -0.13 10.83 5.91
CA ASN A 32 -1.48 11.34 5.63
C ASN A 32 -2.27 11.52 6.92
N ARG A 33 -2.21 10.52 7.83
CA ARG A 33 -2.85 10.63 9.14
C ARG A 33 -2.29 11.79 9.96
N LEU A 34 -0.96 11.94 9.97
CA LEU A 34 -0.29 13.04 10.68
C LEU A 34 -0.70 14.42 10.14
N LEU A 35 -0.79 14.57 8.82
CA LEU A 35 -1.23 15.81 8.17
C LEU A 35 -2.68 16.13 8.51
N ARG A 36 -3.57 15.13 8.44
CA ARG A 36 -4.98 15.25 8.80
C ARG A 36 -5.15 15.74 10.24
N ASP A 37 -4.45 15.11 11.19
CA ASP A 37 -4.57 15.41 12.62
C ASP A 37 -4.00 16.78 13.00
N ARG A 38 -2.99 17.27 12.27
CA ARG A 38 -2.38 18.58 12.53
C ARG A 38 -3.14 19.76 11.94
N ASN A 39 -4.03 19.51 10.99
CA ASN A 39 -4.75 20.55 10.27
C ASN A 39 -6.26 20.25 10.21
N PRO A 40 -6.93 20.08 11.37
CA PRO A 40 -8.34 19.65 11.43
C PRO A 40 -9.29 20.65 10.76
N ASP A 41 -8.97 21.95 10.79
CA ASP A 41 -9.83 23.03 10.29
C ASP A 41 -9.48 23.48 8.86
N ASP A 42 -8.45 22.90 8.23
CA ASP A 42 -8.05 23.24 6.85
C ASP A 42 -8.76 22.30 5.86
N GLU A 43 -9.85 22.79 5.26
CA GLU A 43 -10.69 22.05 4.30
C GLU A 43 -9.87 21.48 3.13
N LYS A 44 -8.90 22.25 2.61
CA LYS A 44 -8.07 21.79 1.48
C LYS A 44 -7.15 20.65 1.88
N VAL A 45 -6.60 20.69 3.10
CA VAL A 45 -5.81 19.58 3.64
C VAL A 45 -6.71 18.37 3.87
N GLN A 46 -7.90 18.55 4.43
CA GLN A 46 -8.84 17.44 4.66
C GLN A 46 -9.23 16.75 3.34
N ASP A 47 -9.54 17.51 2.30
CA ASP A 47 -9.87 16.97 0.97
C ASP A 47 -8.70 16.21 0.33
N THR A 48 -7.49 16.77 0.45
CA THR A 48 -6.28 16.10 0.00
C THR A 48 -6.08 14.78 0.73
N CYS A 49 -6.25 14.78 2.06
CA CYS A 49 -6.14 13.56 2.86
C CYS A 49 -7.21 12.53 2.50
N ASN A 50 -8.45 12.95 2.22
CA ASN A 50 -9.55 12.07 1.80
C ASN A 50 -9.24 11.38 0.47
N TRP A 51 -8.64 12.11 -0.47
CA TRP A 51 -8.20 11.54 -1.75
C TRP A 51 -7.03 10.56 -1.57
N ILE A 52 -6.05 10.89 -0.73
CA ILE A 52 -4.92 10.01 -0.42
C ILE A 52 -5.41 8.72 0.27
N ASP A 53 -6.38 8.79 1.19
CA ASP A 53 -6.93 7.60 1.84
C ASP A 53 -7.54 6.63 0.84
N GLN A 54 -8.29 7.13 -0.16
CA GLN A 54 -8.83 6.30 -1.25
C GLN A 54 -7.71 5.64 -2.07
N TRP A 55 -6.66 6.40 -2.38
CA TRP A 55 -5.54 5.88 -3.16
C TRP A 55 -4.74 4.82 -2.38
N VAL A 56 -4.45 5.05 -1.09
CA VAL A 56 -3.76 4.11 -0.21
C VAL A 56 -4.59 2.84 -0.02
N ALA A 57 -5.91 2.96 0.19
CA ALA A 57 -6.83 1.83 0.28
C ALA A 57 -6.82 0.99 -1.01
N TRP A 58 -6.92 1.62 -2.18
CA TRP A 58 -6.84 0.91 -3.46
C TRP A 58 -5.50 0.19 -3.64
N ASN A 59 -4.39 0.79 -3.22
CA ASN A 59 -3.07 0.15 -3.30
C ASN A 59 -2.96 -1.07 -2.37
N ALA A 60 -3.58 -1.03 -1.19
CA ALA A 60 -3.63 -2.16 -0.26
C ALA A 60 -4.47 -3.34 -0.77
N GLU A 61 -5.24 -3.15 -1.84
CA GLU A 61 -5.98 -4.23 -2.49
C GLU A 61 -5.18 -4.94 -3.60
N GLN A 62 -4.07 -4.34 -4.05
CA GLN A 62 -3.31 -4.85 -5.18
C GLN A 62 -2.44 -6.05 -4.79
N GLU A 63 -2.19 -6.93 -5.76
CA GLU A 63 -1.39 -8.14 -5.59
C GLU A 63 -0.01 -7.86 -4.96
N VAL A 64 0.62 -6.73 -5.30
CA VAL A 64 1.93 -6.34 -4.76
C VAL A 64 1.89 -6.11 -3.24
N TRP A 65 0.80 -5.52 -2.72
CA TRP A 65 0.61 -5.39 -1.29
C TRP A 65 0.40 -6.75 -0.65
N VAL A 66 -0.48 -7.57 -1.23
CA VAL A 66 -0.80 -8.91 -0.72
C VAL A 66 0.47 -9.74 -0.57
N ARG A 67 1.31 -9.81 -1.62
CA ARG A 67 2.57 -10.57 -1.59
C ARG A 67 3.57 -10.03 -0.57
N ALA A 68 3.69 -8.71 -0.44
CA ALA A 68 4.61 -8.13 0.53
C ALA A 68 4.12 -8.31 1.97
N GLN A 69 2.82 -8.19 2.20
CA GLN A 69 2.22 -8.48 3.50
C GLN A 69 2.46 -9.94 3.89
N GLN A 70 2.22 -10.89 2.99
CA GLN A 70 2.49 -12.31 3.24
C GLN A 70 3.96 -12.55 3.58
N PHE A 71 4.89 -11.96 2.80
CA PHE A 71 6.31 -12.02 3.10
C PHE A 71 6.64 -11.46 4.50
N TRP A 72 6.07 -10.31 4.89
CA TRP A 72 6.30 -9.74 6.22
C TRP A 72 5.66 -10.56 7.35
N ASP A 73 4.49 -11.15 7.11
CA ASP A 73 3.82 -12.06 8.04
C ASP A 73 4.66 -13.33 8.30
N ASP A 74 5.41 -13.79 7.29
CA ASP A 74 6.27 -14.99 7.39
C ASP A 74 7.65 -14.68 8.00
N GLU A 75 8.23 -13.52 7.70
CA GLU A 75 9.61 -13.17 8.07
C GLU A 75 9.73 -12.56 9.47
N PHE A 76 8.73 -11.82 9.94
CA PHE A 76 8.78 -11.13 11.23
C PHE A 76 8.15 -11.94 12.37
N GLU A 77 8.61 -11.71 13.60
CA GLU A 77 8.12 -12.42 14.80
C GLU A 77 6.61 -12.25 15.02
N THR A 78 6.07 -11.11 14.60
CA THR A 78 4.64 -10.79 14.68
C THR A 78 4.13 -10.40 13.31
N PRO A 79 2.91 -10.84 12.92
CA PRO A 79 2.32 -10.49 11.65
C PRO A 79 2.07 -8.98 11.55
N VAL A 80 1.89 -8.51 10.32
CA VAL A 80 1.48 -7.13 10.03
C VAL A 80 0.21 -6.82 10.84
N PRO A 81 0.24 -5.81 11.72
CA PRO A 81 -0.91 -5.44 12.54
C PRO A 81 -1.97 -4.77 11.67
N ASP A 82 -3.17 -4.56 12.24
CA ASP A 82 -4.15 -3.71 11.59
C ASP A 82 -3.62 -2.27 11.54
N LEU A 83 -3.46 -1.73 10.33
CA LEU A 83 -2.81 -0.44 10.12
C LEU A 83 -3.86 0.66 10.22
N PHE A 84 -3.74 1.52 11.22
CA PHE A 84 -4.73 2.56 11.56
C PHE A 84 -5.08 3.57 10.45
N PHE A 85 -4.31 3.58 9.36
CA PHE A 85 -4.50 4.43 8.18
C PHE A 85 -5.13 3.69 7.00
N LEU A 86 -5.34 2.38 7.12
CA LEU A 86 -6.08 1.59 6.15
C LEU A 86 -7.54 1.43 6.59
N PRO A 87 -8.45 1.11 5.67
CA PRO A 87 -9.81 0.70 6.04
C PRO A 87 -9.79 -0.51 6.97
N ASP A 88 -10.75 -0.57 7.89
CA ASP A 88 -10.89 -1.67 8.84
C ASP A 88 -10.89 -3.02 8.13
N GLY A 89 -10.04 -3.93 8.61
CA GLY A 89 -9.94 -5.28 8.07
C GLY A 89 -9.17 -5.40 6.76
N ALA A 90 -8.65 -4.32 6.17
CA ALA A 90 -7.88 -4.37 4.91
C ALA A 90 -6.71 -5.36 4.97
N VAL A 91 -5.97 -5.39 6.08
CA VAL A 91 -4.86 -6.33 6.30
C VAL A 91 -5.35 -7.78 6.38
N SER A 92 -6.51 -8.00 7.00
CA SER A 92 -7.10 -9.34 7.11
C SER A 92 -7.61 -9.84 5.75
N GLU A 93 -8.19 -8.96 4.94
CA GLU A 93 -8.66 -9.27 3.59
C GLU A 93 -7.50 -9.55 2.64
N ALA A 94 -6.43 -8.76 2.70
CA ALA A 94 -5.20 -9.03 1.96
C ALA A 94 -4.61 -10.41 2.33
N ARG A 95 -4.62 -10.78 3.61
CA ARG A 95 -4.20 -12.13 4.05
C ARG A 95 -5.08 -13.24 3.49
N LYS A 96 -6.39 -13.02 3.36
CA LYS A 96 -7.30 -14.00 2.72
C LYS A 96 -6.97 -14.15 1.24
N ARG A 97 -6.78 -13.04 0.52
CA ARG A 97 -6.41 -13.02 -0.90
C ARG A 97 -5.07 -13.70 -1.16
N GLY A 98 -4.09 -13.54 -0.26
CA GLY A 98 -2.78 -14.18 -0.37
C GLY A 98 -2.85 -15.70 -0.47
N LYS A 99 -3.81 -16.33 0.22
CA LYS A 99 -4.02 -17.79 0.17
C LYS A 99 -4.45 -18.29 -1.21
N ASP A 100 -5.01 -17.43 -2.05
CA ASP A 100 -5.48 -17.75 -3.40
C ASP A 100 -4.40 -17.49 -4.48
N LEU A 101 -3.24 -16.94 -4.09
CA LEU A 101 -2.12 -16.62 -4.99
C LEU A 101 -1.02 -17.69 -5.04
N ASP A 102 -1.12 -18.71 -4.18
CA ASP A 102 -0.23 -19.89 -4.11
C ASP A 102 -0.74 -21.05 -5.00
#